data_AF-A0A0C3FNV6-F1
#
_entry.id   AF-A0A0C3FNV6-F1
#
_cell.length_a   1.000
_cell.length_b   1.000
_cell.length_c   1.000
_cell.angle_alpha   90.00
_cell.angle_beta   90.00
_cell.angle_gamma   90.00
#
_symmetry.space_group_name_H-M   'P 1'
#
loop_
_entity.id
_entity.type
_entity.pdbx_description
1 polymer ?
#
loop_
_entity_poly.entity_id
_entity_poly.type
_entity_poly.pdbx_seq_one_letter_code
_entity_poly.pdbx_strand_id
1 'polypeptide(L)'
;MTAVGMKSYYPHSRKAYRTVKATDSPPAPHSTKGPLDVVLMEGWCVGFSAISSHELEERWEERVGAEMKVWCAVEHVGEVNEMLKVYEALWAFSPDNFHFPFPKTLQEHYMKTHNGGMGMSDVQVVSFVDHYILGFFFLRRDHARFVHHHHPDPDQEHTSMDRQKPL
;
A
#
# COMPACT_ATOMS: atom_id res chain seq x y z
N MET A 1 39.63 -11.24 -13.92
CA MET A 1 38.19 -11.47 -14.16
C MET A 1 37.46 -10.21 -13.71
N THR A 2 36.84 -9.53 -14.66
CA THR A 2 36.33 -8.16 -14.53
C THR A 2 34.92 -8.20 -13.94
N ALA A 3 34.71 -7.52 -12.80
CA ALA A 3 33.39 -7.34 -12.22
C ALA A 3 32.56 -6.42 -13.14
N VAL A 4 31.46 -6.96 -13.66
CA VAL A 4 30.47 -6.21 -14.45
C VAL A 4 29.70 -5.31 -13.48
N GLY A 5 29.90 -4.00 -13.62
CA GLY A 5 29.25 -2.99 -12.80
C GLY A 5 27.74 -2.91 -13.09
N MET A 6 26.93 -3.02 -12.04
CA MET A 6 25.52 -2.64 -12.07
C MET A 6 25.42 -1.12 -12.26
N LYS A 7 25.01 -0.69 -13.46
CA LYS A 7 24.70 0.72 -13.74
C LYS A 7 23.41 1.07 -13.00
N SER A 8 23.52 2.00 -12.05
CA SER A 8 22.36 2.67 -11.42
C SER A 8 21.52 3.34 -12.51
N TYR A 9 20.25 2.92 -12.62
CA TYR A 9 19.31 3.38 -13.66
C TYR A 9 18.65 4.73 -13.31
N TYR A 10 19.00 5.36 -12.19
CA TYR A 10 18.46 6.67 -11.81
C TYR A 10 19.54 7.77 -11.93
N PRO A 11 19.43 8.69 -12.90
CA PRO A 11 20.27 9.88 -12.91
C PRO A 11 19.99 10.71 -11.66
N HIS A 12 21.04 10.92 -10.85
CA HIS A 12 21.02 11.78 -9.67
C HIS A 12 20.76 13.24 -10.05
N SER A 13 19.50 13.62 -10.28
CA SER A 13 19.09 15.01 -10.07
C SER A 13 18.89 15.20 -8.57
N ARG A 14 19.96 15.64 -7.88
CA ARG A 14 19.85 16.12 -6.50
C ARG A 14 19.10 17.46 -6.52
N LYS A 15 17.78 17.42 -6.72
CA LYS A 15 16.93 18.50 -6.20
C LYS A 15 17.04 18.40 -4.69
N ALA A 16 17.49 19.48 -4.05
CA ALA A 16 17.55 19.57 -2.60
C ALA A 16 16.14 19.44 -2.04
N TYR A 17 15.78 18.24 -1.59
CA TYR A 17 14.55 18.06 -0.82
C TYR A 17 14.73 18.81 0.49
N ARG A 18 13.90 19.83 0.72
CA ARG A 18 13.85 20.53 2.00
C ARG A 18 13.51 19.51 3.08
N THR A 19 14.42 19.32 4.03
CA THR A 19 14.14 18.52 5.23
C THR A 19 13.12 19.30 6.06
N VAL A 20 11.86 18.87 6.00
CA VAL A 20 10.79 19.42 6.84
C VAL A 20 10.92 18.80 8.22
N LYS A 21 11.02 19.61 9.27
CA LYS A 21 10.99 19.12 10.65
C LYS A 21 9.53 18.84 11.03
N ALA A 22 9.28 17.85 11.88
CA ALA A 22 7.93 17.51 12.34
C ALA A 22 7.16 18.68 13.02
N THR A 23 7.88 19.75 13.40
CA THR A 23 7.34 20.98 14.00
C THR A 23 6.99 22.07 12.99
N ASP A 24 7.34 21.88 11.71
CA ASP A 24 7.03 22.86 10.69
C ASP A 24 5.52 22.85 10.41
N SER A 25 4.87 24.00 10.52
CA SER A 25 3.48 24.13 10.09
C SER A 25 3.35 23.71 8.62
N PRO A 26 2.28 23.01 8.23
CA PRO A 26 2.08 22.65 6.84
C PRO A 26 2.13 23.91 5.98
N PRO A 27 2.80 23.85 4.80
CA PRO A 27 2.87 25.00 3.93
C PRO A 27 1.45 25.47 3.61
N ALA A 28 1.25 26.80 3.63
CA ALA A 28 -0.05 27.38 3.30
C ALA A 28 -0.52 26.87 1.93
N PRO A 29 -1.83 26.64 1.73
CA PRO A 29 -2.37 26.20 0.47
C PRO A 29 -1.85 27.09 -0.66
N HIS A 30 -1.23 26.49 -1.66
CA HIS A 30 -0.72 27.24 -2.80
C HIS A 30 -1.92 27.63 -3.66
N SER A 31 -2.20 28.93 -3.76
CA SER A 31 -3.23 29.43 -4.67
C SER A 31 -2.77 29.20 -6.11
N THR A 32 -3.52 28.38 -6.85
CA THR A 32 -3.29 28.15 -8.29
C THR A 32 -4.05 29.21 -9.09
N LYS A 33 -3.38 29.82 -10.07
CA LYS A 33 -4.00 30.76 -11.02
C LYS A 33 -4.20 30.06 -12.35
N GLY A 34 -5.41 30.09 -12.87
CA GLY A 34 -5.75 29.46 -14.13
C GLY A 34 -5.30 30.25 -15.37
N PRO A 35 -5.55 29.71 -16.58
CA PRO A 35 -6.10 28.38 -16.84
C PRO A 35 -5.08 27.25 -16.60
N LEU A 36 -5.57 26.05 -16.26
CA LEU A 36 -4.72 24.88 -16.04
C LEU A 36 -4.83 23.92 -17.23
N ASP A 37 -3.69 23.49 -17.77
CA ASP A 37 -3.65 22.53 -18.87
C ASP A 37 -3.70 21.08 -18.39
N VAL A 38 -3.11 20.80 -17.22
CA VAL A 38 -3.00 19.46 -16.64
C VAL A 38 -3.27 19.53 -15.14
N VAL A 39 -4.10 18.59 -14.66
CA VAL A 39 -4.36 18.38 -13.23
C VAL A 39 -3.82 16.99 -12.86
N LEU A 40 -2.89 16.95 -11.90
CA LEU A 40 -2.45 15.70 -11.29
C LEU A 40 -3.31 15.45 -10.05
N MET A 41 -4.19 14.45 -10.13
CA MET A 41 -4.95 13.95 -8.99
C MET A 41 -4.33 12.63 -8.54
N GLU A 42 -3.83 12.59 -7.31
CA GLU A 42 -3.22 11.40 -6.73
C GLU A 42 -3.83 11.08 -5.35
N GLY A 43 -3.80 9.80 -4.99
CA GLY A 43 -4.29 9.31 -3.72
C GLY A 43 -4.39 7.78 -3.75
N TRP A 44 -4.06 7.12 -2.65
CA TRP A 44 -3.95 5.65 -2.59
C TRP A 44 -5.26 4.89 -2.87
N CYS A 45 -6.40 5.55 -2.68
CA CYS A 45 -7.75 5.02 -2.92
C CYS A 45 -8.42 5.63 -4.16
N VAL A 46 -7.68 6.38 -4.99
CA VAL A 46 -8.23 6.95 -6.22
C VAL A 46 -8.71 5.82 -7.14
N GLY A 47 -9.97 5.91 -7.57
CA GLY A 47 -10.62 4.88 -8.40
C GLY A 47 -11.22 3.71 -7.61
N PHE A 48 -11.18 3.72 -6.27
CA PHE A 48 -12.01 2.79 -5.49
C PHE A 48 -13.48 3.14 -5.71
N SER A 49 -14.34 2.12 -5.78
CA SER A 49 -15.76 2.29 -6.03
C SER A 49 -16.59 1.58 -4.97
N ALA A 50 -17.68 2.23 -4.58
CA ALA A 50 -18.65 1.64 -3.67
C ALA A 50 -19.33 0.46 -4.34
N ILE A 51 -19.49 -0.62 -3.58
CA ILE A 51 -20.16 -1.85 -4.00
C ILE A 51 -21.52 -1.98 -3.31
N SER A 52 -22.36 -2.89 -3.82
CA SER A 52 -23.63 -3.21 -3.17
C SER A 52 -23.40 -3.92 -1.83
N SER A 53 -24.33 -3.80 -0.89
CA SER A 53 -24.25 -4.53 0.40
C SER A 53 -24.15 -6.05 0.20
N HIS A 54 -24.88 -6.59 -0.79
CA HIS A 54 -24.81 -8.00 -1.15
C HIS A 54 -23.40 -8.40 -1.61
N GLU A 55 -22.80 -7.61 -2.50
CA GLU A 55 -21.45 -7.88 -2.98
C GLU A 55 -20.40 -7.72 -1.86
N LEU A 56 -20.61 -6.80 -0.92
CA LEU A 56 -19.73 -6.66 0.24
C LEU A 56 -19.79 -7.91 1.13
N GLU A 57 -21.00 -8.41 1.43
CA GLU A 57 -21.20 -9.64 2.20
C GLU A 57 -20.57 -10.85 1.49
N GLU A 58 -20.77 -10.99 0.17
CA GLU A 58 -20.14 -12.05 -0.62
C GLU A 58 -18.61 -12.00 -0.58
N ARG A 59 -18.02 -10.81 -0.80
CA ARG A 59 -16.56 -10.63 -0.71
C ARG A 59 -16.06 -10.88 0.72
N TRP A 60 -16.85 -10.53 1.73
CA TRP A 60 -16.49 -10.72 3.14
C TRP A 60 -16.40 -12.21 3.49
N GLU A 61 -17.41 -12.99 3.13
CA GLU A 61 -17.38 -14.43 3.38
C GLU A 61 -16.35 -15.16 2.51
N GLU A 62 -16.07 -14.69 1.28
CA GLU A 62 -15.04 -15.29 0.42
C GLU A 62 -13.61 -15.01 0.92
N ARG A 63 -13.33 -13.80 1.40
CA ARG A 63 -11.95 -13.30 1.55
C ARG A 63 -11.47 -13.18 2.99
N VAL A 64 -12.38 -13.19 3.97
CA VAL A 64 -12.04 -12.92 5.37
C VAL A 64 -11.93 -14.20 6.19
N GLY A 65 -10.70 -14.58 6.50
CA GLY A 65 -10.40 -15.64 7.45
C GLY A 65 -10.61 -15.24 8.91
N ALA A 66 -10.57 -16.23 9.81
CA ALA A 66 -10.81 -16.04 11.24
C ALA A 66 -9.89 -14.99 11.88
N GLU A 67 -8.64 -14.89 11.42
CA GLU A 67 -7.65 -13.96 11.96
C GLU A 67 -8.03 -12.49 11.72
N MET A 68 -8.54 -12.16 10.54
CA MET A 68 -8.97 -10.79 10.21
C MET A 68 -10.28 -10.42 10.93
N LYS A 69 -11.17 -11.39 11.18
CA LYS A 69 -12.39 -11.18 11.98
C LYS A 69 -12.10 -10.81 13.45
N VAL A 70 -10.87 -10.99 13.95
CA VAL A 70 -10.47 -10.58 15.31
C VAL A 70 -10.41 -9.06 15.46
N TRP A 71 -10.02 -8.34 14.40
CA TRP A 71 -9.74 -6.91 14.45
C TRP A 71 -10.54 -6.09 13.43
N CYS A 72 -11.25 -6.73 12.50
CA CYS A 72 -12.12 -6.07 11.54
C CYS A 72 -13.53 -6.68 11.56
N ALA A 73 -14.54 -5.82 11.60
CA ALA A 73 -15.94 -6.17 11.46
C ALA A 73 -16.43 -5.74 10.06
N VAL A 74 -17.40 -6.47 9.49
CA VAL A 74 -17.91 -6.16 8.14
C VAL A 74 -18.57 -4.79 8.09
N GLU A 75 -19.16 -4.37 9.21
CA GLU A 75 -19.82 -3.08 9.40
C GLU A 75 -18.85 -1.92 9.18
N HIS A 76 -17.60 -2.03 9.64
CA HIS A 76 -16.59 -0.99 9.43
C HIS A 76 -16.25 -0.83 7.94
N VAL A 77 -16.20 -1.93 7.18
CA VAL A 77 -16.01 -1.87 5.73
C VAL A 77 -17.25 -1.26 5.05
N GLY A 78 -18.44 -1.59 5.56
CA GLY A 78 -19.70 -0.99 5.13
C GLY A 78 -19.74 0.53 5.31
N GLU A 79 -19.25 1.05 6.43
CA GLU A 79 -19.15 2.50 6.66
C GLU A 79 -18.23 3.17 5.64
N VAL A 80 -17.05 2.60 5.38
CA VAL A 80 -16.13 3.13 4.35
C VAL A 80 -16.75 3.05 2.96
N ASN A 81 -17.47 1.97 2.66
CA ASN A 81 -18.19 1.79 1.41
C ASN A 81 -19.26 2.88 1.19
N GLU A 82 -20.01 3.24 2.23
CA GLU A 82 -20.99 4.33 2.18
C GLU A 82 -20.31 5.69 1.97
N MET A 83 -19.21 5.96 2.68
CA MET A 83 -18.44 7.20 2.51
C MET A 83 -17.87 7.34 1.10
N LEU A 84 -17.52 6.23 0.45
CA LEU A 84 -16.92 6.23 -0.88
C LEU A 84 -17.89 6.72 -1.97
N LYS A 85 -19.20 6.60 -1.77
CA LYS A 85 -20.23 7.03 -2.73
C LYS A 85 -20.11 8.52 -3.10
N VAL A 86 -19.64 9.37 -2.18
CA VAL A 86 -19.49 10.80 -2.47
C VAL A 86 -18.33 11.09 -3.43
N TYR A 87 -17.40 10.14 -3.58
CA TYR A 87 -16.23 10.27 -4.47
C TYR A 87 -16.48 9.70 -5.88
N GLU A 88 -17.57 8.95 -6.09
CA GLU A 88 -17.90 8.34 -7.39
C GLU A 88 -17.94 9.34 -8.54
N ALA A 89 -18.45 10.55 -8.28
CA ALA A 89 -18.50 11.62 -9.28
C ALA A 89 -17.10 12.06 -9.75
N LEU A 90 -16.07 11.93 -8.90
CA LEU A 90 -14.69 12.29 -9.23
C LEU A 90 -14.03 11.24 -10.14
N TRP A 91 -14.46 9.98 -10.04
CA TRP A 91 -13.87 8.86 -10.78
C TRP A 91 -14.33 8.76 -12.23
N ALA A 92 -15.35 9.53 -12.63
CA ALA A 92 -15.82 9.60 -14.02
C ALA A 92 -14.71 9.94 -15.03
N PHE A 93 -13.60 10.52 -14.57
CA PHE A 93 -12.46 10.94 -15.40
C PHE A 93 -11.18 10.12 -15.14
N SER A 94 -11.21 9.11 -14.26
CA SER A 94 -10.00 8.41 -13.81
C SER A 94 -9.83 7.05 -14.50
N PRO A 95 -8.64 6.73 -15.03
CA PRO A 95 -8.35 5.40 -15.56
C PRO A 95 -8.19 4.36 -14.45
N ASP A 96 -8.50 3.10 -14.76
CA ASP A 96 -8.37 1.91 -13.90
C ASP A 96 -6.89 1.47 -13.76
N ASN A 97 -5.99 2.34 -13.30
CA ASN A 97 -4.60 1.99 -13.06
C ASN A 97 -4.22 2.25 -11.61
N PHE A 98 -3.89 1.19 -10.88
CA PHE A 98 -3.33 1.33 -9.54
C PHE A 98 -2.24 0.32 -9.23
N HIS A 99 -1.24 0.80 -8.50
CA HIS A 99 -0.10 0.00 -8.03
C HIS A 99 -0.38 -0.55 -6.64
N PHE A 100 -0.05 -1.82 -6.46
CA PHE A 100 -0.03 -2.48 -5.15
C PHE A 100 0.89 -1.72 -4.19
N PRO A 101 0.57 -1.62 -2.88
CA PRO A 101 1.45 -0.99 -1.92
C PRO A 101 2.83 -1.68 -1.95
N PHE A 102 3.85 -0.94 -2.37
CA PHE A 102 5.25 -1.29 -2.12
C PHE A 102 5.46 -1.63 -0.64
N PRO A 103 6.41 -2.52 -0.27
CA PRO A 103 6.69 -2.84 1.13
C PRO A 103 7.01 -1.57 1.92
N LYS A 104 6.06 -1.15 2.77
CA LYS A 104 6.12 0.08 3.56
C LYS A 104 7.20 0.04 4.63
N THR A 105 7.62 -1.16 5.05
CA THR A 105 8.73 -1.37 5.96
C THR A 105 10.04 -0.80 5.42
N LEU A 106 10.33 -0.98 4.13
CA LEU A 106 11.52 -0.39 3.50
C LEU A 106 11.45 1.15 3.44
N GLN A 107 10.26 1.70 3.20
CA GLN A 107 10.04 3.14 3.24
C GLN A 107 10.28 3.70 4.66
N GLU A 108 9.79 3.00 5.69
CA GLU A 108 9.98 3.36 7.09
C GLU A 108 11.44 3.28 7.51
N HIS A 109 12.17 2.22 7.12
CA HIS A 109 13.60 2.08 7.39
C HIS A 109 14.41 3.19 6.71
N TYR A 110 14.10 3.50 5.44
CA TYR A 110 14.72 4.62 4.74
C TYR A 110 14.46 5.94 5.47
N MET A 111 13.23 6.20 5.93
CA MET A 111 12.92 7.39 6.70
C MET A 111 13.71 7.44 8.03
N LYS A 112 13.74 6.33 8.78
CA LYS A 112 14.45 6.20 10.07
C LYS A 112 15.94 6.46 9.93
N THR A 113 16.58 6.00 8.86
CA THR A 113 18.01 6.29 8.60
C THR A 113 18.30 7.78 8.37
N HIS A 114 17.31 8.59 8.00
CA HIS A 114 17.49 10.01 7.65
C HIS A 114 16.91 10.99 8.67
N ASN A 115 16.13 10.53 9.66
CA ASN A 115 15.48 11.39 10.65
C ASN A 115 15.91 11.11 12.09
N GLY A 116 17.01 10.36 12.31
CA GLY A 116 17.52 10.04 13.64
C GLY A 116 16.87 8.82 14.29
N GLY A 117 16.36 7.88 13.49
CA GLY A 117 15.79 6.61 13.96
C GLY A 117 14.33 6.72 14.43
N MET A 118 13.69 7.87 14.25
CA MET A 118 12.31 8.11 14.69
C MET A 118 11.32 7.52 13.69
N GLY A 119 10.40 6.68 14.16
CA GLY A 119 9.40 6.05 13.31
C GLY A 119 8.77 4.84 13.98
N MET A 120 7.91 4.17 13.22
CA MET A 120 7.26 2.93 13.60
C MET A 120 8.27 1.75 13.67
N SER A 121 7.95 0.78 14.52
CA SER A 121 8.53 -0.56 14.41
C SER A 121 7.91 -1.32 13.24
N ASP A 122 8.55 -2.41 12.81
CA ASP A 122 8.05 -3.19 11.67
C ASP A 122 6.65 -3.76 11.94
N VAL A 123 6.39 -4.19 13.17
CA VAL A 123 5.04 -4.65 13.61
C VAL A 123 4.02 -3.51 13.56
N GLN A 124 4.41 -2.30 13.95
CA GLN A 124 3.52 -1.13 13.85
C GLN A 124 3.27 -0.74 12.38
N VAL A 125 4.27 -0.90 11.49
CA VAL A 125 4.10 -0.68 10.06
C VAL A 125 3.11 -1.69 9.47
N VAL A 126 3.23 -2.97 9.83
CA VAL A 126 2.28 -4.01 9.38
C VAL A 126 0.87 -3.66 9.84
N SER A 127 0.67 -3.42 11.14
CA SER A 127 -0.63 -3.03 11.68
C SER A 127 -1.18 -1.73 11.07
N PHE A 128 -0.32 -0.76 10.75
CA PHE A 128 -0.72 0.44 10.01
C PHE A 128 -1.24 0.07 8.61
N VAL A 129 -0.52 -0.76 7.86
CA VAL A 129 -0.87 -1.17 6.50
C VAL A 129 -2.15 -2.01 6.47
N ASP A 130 -2.38 -2.87 7.47
CA ASP A 130 -3.56 -3.73 7.57
C ASP A 130 -4.88 -2.93 7.46
N HIS A 131 -4.93 -1.73 8.03
CA HIS A 131 -6.11 -0.85 7.92
C HIS A 131 -6.38 -0.36 6.49
N TYR A 132 -5.35 -0.26 5.64
CA TYR A 132 -5.50 0.17 4.24
C TYR A 132 -5.79 -1.01 3.32
N ILE A 133 -5.30 -2.21 3.67
CA ILE A 133 -5.51 -3.45 2.90
C ILE A 133 -7.00 -3.72 2.70
N LEU A 134 -7.84 -3.42 3.69
CA LEU A 134 -9.30 -3.57 3.60
C LEU A 134 -9.87 -2.86 2.36
N GLY A 135 -9.47 -1.62 2.11
CA GLY A 135 -9.93 -0.87 0.93
C GLY A 135 -9.53 -1.56 -0.39
N PHE A 136 -8.30 -2.08 -0.46
CA PHE A 136 -7.83 -2.84 -1.64
C PHE A 136 -8.55 -4.17 -1.81
N PHE A 137 -8.87 -4.86 -0.72
CA PHE A 137 -9.54 -6.16 -0.73
C PHE A 137 -11.01 -6.04 -1.11
N PHE A 138 -11.69 -4.97 -0.68
CA PHE A 138 -13.14 -4.86 -0.83
C PHE A 138 -13.61 -3.86 -1.88
N LEU A 139 -12.96 -2.71 -2.01
CA LEU A 139 -13.54 -1.54 -2.70
C LEU A 139 -12.81 -1.19 -4.00
N ARG A 140 -11.78 -1.96 -4.34
CA ARG A 140 -11.08 -1.82 -5.61
C ARG A 140 -11.94 -2.35 -6.76
N ARG A 141 -11.95 -1.62 -7.89
CA ARG A 141 -12.73 -1.94 -9.10
C ARG A 141 -12.17 -3.13 -9.88
N ASP A 142 -10.85 -3.35 -9.88
CA ASP A 142 -10.27 -4.55 -10.49
C ASP A 142 -10.33 -5.72 -9.52
N HIS A 143 -11.17 -6.71 -9.86
CA HIS A 143 -11.35 -7.97 -9.15
C HIS A 143 -10.15 -8.92 -9.34
N ALA A 144 -8.91 -8.41 -9.33
CA ALA A 144 -7.75 -9.29 -9.30
C ALA A 144 -7.81 -10.08 -7.99
N ARG A 145 -8.15 -11.37 -8.10
CA ARG A 145 -8.17 -12.32 -6.99
C ARG A 145 -6.83 -12.26 -6.27
N PHE A 146 -6.84 -11.76 -5.05
CA PHE A 146 -5.69 -11.87 -4.15
C PHE A 146 -5.53 -13.33 -3.77
N VAL A 147 -4.63 -14.04 -4.45
CA VAL A 147 -4.09 -15.29 -3.93
C VAL A 147 -3.09 -14.87 -2.86
N HIS A 148 -3.41 -15.10 -1.60
CA HIS A 148 -2.41 -15.08 -0.52
C HIS A 148 -1.31 -16.07 -0.91
N HIS A 149 -0.22 -15.56 -1.48
CA HIS A 149 1.03 -16.30 -1.45
C HIS A 149 1.45 -16.26 0.00
N HIS A 150 1.20 -17.37 0.71
CA HIS A 150 1.94 -17.65 1.91
C HIS A 150 3.42 -17.44 1.58
N HIS A 151 4.03 -16.46 2.23
CA HIS A 151 5.48 -16.39 2.25
C HIS A 151 5.92 -17.72 2.89
N PRO A 152 6.69 -18.56 2.18
CA PRO A 152 7.29 -19.72 2.82
C PRO A 152 8.16 -19.20 3.97
N ASP A 153 7.98 -19.83 5.13
CA ASP A 153 8.77 -19.58 6.32
C ASP A 153 10.26 -19.74 5.96
N PRO A 154 11.10 -18.69 6.10
CA PRO A 154 12.52 -18.76 5.73
C PRO A 154 13.28 -19.84 6.52
N ASP A 155 12.71 -20.34 7.61
CA ASP A 155 13.33 -21.37 8.44
C ASP A 155 13.02 -22.82 7.97
N GLN A 156 12.14 -23.02 6.98
CA GLN A 156 11.83 -24.36 6.48
C GLN A 156 12.78 -24.89 5.40
N GLU A 157 13.58 -24.05 4.73
CA GLU A 157 14.55 -24.54 3.72
C GLU A 157 15.79 -25.22 4.34
N HIS A 158 16.06 -25.04 5.63
CA HIS A 158 17.28 -25.56 6.25
C HIS A 158 17.21 -27.01 6.76
N THR A 159 16.06 -27.68 6.70
CA THR A 159 15.92 -29.04 7.30
C THR A 159 15.85 -30.20 6.29
N SER A 160 15.99 -29.93 4.98
CA SER A 160 15.77 -30.96 3.94
C SER A 160 17.01 -31.46 3.19
N MET A 161 18.22 -30.90 3.40
CA MET A 161 19.39 -31.25 2.55
C MET A 161 20.49 -32.09 3.21
N ASP A 162 20.21 -32.80 4.31
CA ASP A 162 21.25 -33.56 5.04
C ASP A 162 20.99 -35.07 5.15
N ARG A 163 20.54 -35.72 4.07
CA ARG A 163 20.67 -37.18 3.91
C ARG A 163 20.92 -37.59 2.47
N GLN A 164 22.12 -37.28 1.94
CA GLN A 164 22.72 -38.17 0.95
C GLN A 164 24.24 -38.05 0.88
N LYS A 165 24.93 -39.11 1.31
CA LYS A 165 26.32 -39.44 0.97
C LYS A 165 26.61 -40.92 1.33
N PRO A 166 27.62 -41.57 0.73
CA PRO A 166 27.54 -42.21 -0.59
C PRO A 166 28.01 -43.68 -0.60
N LEU A 167 27.89 -44.30 -1.78
CA LEU A 167 28.41 -45.60 -2.26
C LEU A 167 27.74 -46.88 -1.73
#